data_AF-A0A8S3JGM9-F1
#
_entry.id   AF-A0A8S3JGM9-F1
#
_cell.length_a   1.000
_cell.length_b   1.000
_cell.length_c   1.000
_cell.angle_alpha   90.00
_cell.angle_beta   90.00
_cell.angle_gamma   90.00
#
_symmetry.space_group_name_H-M   'P 1'
#
loop_
_entity.id
_entity.type
_entity.pdbx_description
1 polymer ?
#
loop_
_entity_poly.entity_id
_entity_poly.type
_entity_poly.pdbx_seq_one_letter_code
_entity_poly.pdbx_strand_id
1 'polypeptide(L)'
;LSAQGFVTVLVDFLIQNITWSDDRNKEQVVKSIMFDRAETVLHVDYGGYNYWRARRSMRYAKQLVDLGNRFRVDYLNSTDLIDRTVLIDDWTKMKRHHSQAMGGPYIGIHLRRRDYIKARPGYVPSLEHAARQVCHHLNRLNLSLTFIATDADENEIDTLRQHAHQLCETSSNQIYTYRPNEKILENILDGGKAIVDQWICAHARYFIGSYESTFSFRIQ
;
A
#
# COMPACT_ATOMS: atom_id res chain seq x y z
N LEU A 1 24.29 -19.13 -11.89
CA LEU A 1 24.75 -17.93 -11.14
C LEU A 1 24.23 -18.04 -9.72
N SER A 2 25.10 -18.06 -8.70
CA SER A 2 24.69 -17.82 -7.31
C SER A 2 24.84 -16.31 -7.07
N ALA A 3 23.74 -15.57 -7.16
CA ALA A 3 23.75 -14.12 -6.97
C ALA A 3 23.43 -13.79 -5.51
N GLN A 4 24.36 -13.17 -4.80
CA GLN A 4 24.15 -12.60 -3.47
C GLN A 4 24.70 -11.17 -3.47
N GLY A 5 23.96 -10.24 -2.85
CA GLY A 5 24.32 -8.83 -2.80
C GLY A 5 23.42 -7.94 -3.67
N PHE A 6 23.97 -6.82 -4.14
CA PHE A 6 23.20 -5.83 -4.89
C PHE A 6 22.92 -6.25 -6.34
N VAL A 7 21.85 -5.72 -6.94
CA VAL A 7 21.45 -6.01 -8.33
C VAL A 7 22.56 -5.73 -9.36
N THR A 8 23.56 -4.92 -9.03
CA THR A 8 24.73 -4.65 -9.88
C THR A 8 25.54 -5.90 -10.22
N VAL A 9 25.51 -6.93 -9.37
CA VAL A 9 26.14 -8.24 -9.65
C VAL A 9 25.57 -8.86 -10.94
N LEU A 10 24.30 -8.57 -11.26
CA LEU A 10 23.69 -9.04 -12.51
C LEU A 10 24.23 -8.28 -13.72
N VAL A 11 24.61 -7.00 -13.58
CA VAL A 11 25.14 -6.19 -14.69
C VAL A 11 26.48 -6.74 -15.15
N ASP A 12 27.37 -7.05 -14.21
CA ASP A 12 28.68 -7.62 -14.52
C ASP A 12 28.54 -8.99 -15.21
N PHE A 13 27.62 -9.82 -14.70
CA PHE A 13 27.29 -11.10 -15.32
C PHE A 13 26.78 -10.91 -16.76
N LEU A 14 25.87 -9.96 -16.98
CA LEU A 14 25.30 -9.68 -18.30
C LEU A 14 26.40 -9.27 -19.29
N ILE A 15 27.22 -8.29 -18.94
CA ILE A 15 28.30 -7.78 -19.82
C ILE A 15 29.26 -8.89 -20.25
N GLN A 16 29.57 -9.81 -19.34
CA GLN A 16 30.50 -10.92 -19.61
C GLN A 16 29.87 -12.07 -20.41
N ASN A 17 28.54 -12.17 -20.48
CA ASN A 17 27.82 -13.31 -21.04
C ASN A 17 26.81 -12.91 -22.13
N ILE A 18 27.03 -11.78 -22.82
CA ILE A 18 26.16 -11.31 -23.91
C ILE A 18 26.20 -12.20 -25.16
N THR A 19 27.22 -13.05 -25.27
CA THR A 19 27.43 -14.01 -26.37
C THR A 19 27.57 -15.41 -25.81
N TRP A 20 26.90 -16.37 -26.44
CA TRP A 20 27.04 -17.80 -26.13
C TRP A 20 27.24 -18.58 -27.42
N SER A 21 28.06 -19.63 -27.39
CA SER A 21 28.35 -20.48 -28.56
C SER A 21 27.42 -21.69 -28.59
N ASP A 22 26.74 -21.91 -29.72
CA ASP A 22 25.94 -23.11 -29.91
C ASP A 22 26.80 -24.38 -30.10
N ASP A 23 26.16 -25.56 -30.12
CA ASP A 23 26.82 -26.86 -30.30
C ASP A 23 27.60 -26.99 -31.63
N ARG A 24 27.46 -26.02 -32.55
CA ARG A 24 28.16 -25.95 -33.84
C ARG A 24 29.23 -24.86 -33.85
N ASN A 25 29.65 -24.36 -32.69
CA ASN A 25 30.61 -23.26 -32.51
C ASN A 25 30.22 -21.96 -33.23
N LYS A 26 28.92 -21.71 -33.44
CA LYS A 26 28.45 -20.41 -33.91
C LYS A 26 28.13 -19.53 -32.71
N GLU A 27 28.85 -18.42 -32.60
CA GLU A 27 28.51 -17.39 -31.61
C GLU A 27 27.12 -16.82 -31.89
N GLN A 28 26.28 -16.79 -30.85
CA GLN A 28 24.96 -16.19 -30.84
C GLN A 28 24.93 -15.09 -29.79
N VAL A 29 24.31 -13.97 -30.16
CA VAL A 29 24.04 -12.87 -29.21
C VAL A 29 22.78 -13.21 -28.43
N VAL A 30 22.86 -13.14 -27.10
CA VAL A 30 21.73 -13.33 -26.22
C VAL A 30 20.80 -12.11 -26.34
N LYS A 31 19.59 -12.32 -26.87
CA LYS A 31 18.62 -11.23 -27.12
C LYS A 31 17.66 -10.97 -25.97
N SER A 32 17.43 -11.96 -25.12
CA SER A 32 16.44 -11.90 -24.05
C SER A 32 16.88 -12.79 -22.90
N ILE A 33 16.79 -12.25 -21.68
CA ILE A 33 17.25 -12.91 -20.46
C ILE A 33 16.14 -12.78 -19.43
N MET A 34 15.80 -13.90 -18.79
CA MET A 34 14.88 -13.95 -17.67
C MET A 34 15.67 -14.27 -16.41
N PHE A 35 15.55 -13.41 -15.40
CA PHE A 35 16.03 -13.71 -14.05
C PHE A 35 14.86 -14.23 -13.23
N ASP A 36 14.87 -15.52 -12.92
CA ASP A 36 13.97 -16.09 -11.92
C ASP A 36 14.48 -15.77 -10.50
N ARG A 37 13.60 -15.83 -9.50
CA ARG A 37 13.92 -15.62 -8.08
C ARG A 37 14.61 -14.27 -7.79
N ALA A 38 14.14 -13.22 -8.47
CA ALA A 38 14.72 -11.88 -8.42
C ALA A 38 14.64 -11.22 -7.01
N GLU A 39 13.89 -11.78 -6.07
CA GLU A 39 13.90 -11.35 -4.67
C GLU A 39 15.24 -11.58 -3.96
N THR A 40 16.13 -12.39 -4.54
CA THR A 40 17.44 -12.72 -3.96
C THR A 40 18.43 -11.54 -4.00
N VAL A 41 18.24 -10.60 -4.94
CA VAL A 41 19.13 -9.44 -5.10
C VAL A 41 18.60 -8.21 -4.38
N LEU A 42 19.50 -7.42 -3.83
CA LEU A 42 19.19 -6.24 -3.02
C LEU A 42 19.22 -4.95 -3.85
N HIS A 43 18.48 -3.95 -3.38
CA HIS A 43 18.57 -2.58 -3.90
C HIS A 43 19.96 -1.98 -3.66
N VAL A 44 20.56 -1.38 -4.69
CA VAL A 44 21.88 -0.72 -4.60
C VAL A 44 21.87 0.45 -3.62
N ASP A 45 20.83 1.27 -3.70
CA ASP A 45 20.70 2.51 -2.93
C ASP A 45 19.24 2.67 -2.48
N TYR A 46 18.88 1.95 -1.41
CA TYR A 46 17.53 1.97 -0.85
C TYR A 46 17.24 3.35 -0.26
N GLY A 47 16.16 3.99 -0.71
CA GLY A 47 15.82 5.36 -0.31
C GLY A 47 16.60 6.45 -1.07
N GLY A 48 17.46 6.09 -2.02
CA GLY A 48 18.17 7.01 -2.88
C GLY A 48 17.38 7.53 -4.07
N TYR A 49 18.03 8.34 -4.91
CA TYR A 49 17.39 9.02 -6.05
C TYR A 49 16.74 8.03 -7.04
N ASN A 50 17.47 7.00 -7.46
CA ASN A 50 16.97 6.02 -8.43
C ASN A 50 15.87 5.13 -7.85
N TYR A 51 15.98 4.79 -6.56
CA TYR A 51 14.92 4.07 -5.83
C TYR A 51 13.62 4.89 -5.85
N TRP A 52 13.67 6.16 -5.45
CA TRP A 52 12.49 7.02 -5.44
C TRP A 52 11.96 7.34 -6.83
N ARG A 53 12.83 7.44 -7.84
CA ARG A 53 12.43 7.63 -9.24
C ARG A 53 11.62 6.44 -9.75
N ALA A 54 12.08 5.20 -9.49
CA ALA A 54 11.34 3.99 -9.81
C ALA A 54 10.04 3.88 -9.00
N ARG A 55 10.07 4.18 -7.70
CA ARG A 55 8.87 4.17 -6.84
C ARG A 55 7.81 5.18 -7.29
N ARG A 56 8.22 6.39 -7.68
CA ARG A 56 7.32 7.47 -8.14
C ARG A 56 6.71 7.22 -9.51
N SER A 57 7.41 6.48 -10.40
CA SER A 57 6.87 6.13 -11.70
C SER A 57 5.74 5.09 -11.63
N MET A 58 5.63 4.35 -10.52
CA MET A 58 4.56 3.38 -10.27
C MET A 58 3.25 4.10 -9.86
N ARG A 59 2.62 4.75 -10.83
CA ARG A 59 1.30 5.40 -10.67
C ARG A 59 0.20 4.36 -10.85
N TYR A 60 -0.79 4.36 -9.97
CA TYR A 60 -1.93 3.44 -10.07
C TYR A 60 -2.76 3.72 -11.33
N ALA A 61 -3.41 2.67 -11.84
CA ALA A 61 -4.30 2.78 -12.98
C ALA A 61 -5.48 3.73 -12.66
N LYS A 62 -5.83 4.59 -13.63
CA LYS A 62 -6.84 5.64 -13.45
C LYS A 62 -8.16 5.10 -12.89
N GLN A 63 -8.64 3.97 -13.40
CA GLN A 63 -9.89 3.36 -12.94
C GLN A 63 -9.89 3.03 -11.43
N LEU A 64 -8.73 2.64 -10.87
CA LEU A 64 -8.60 2.32 -9.45
C LEU A 64 -8.54 3.60 -8.61
N VAL A 65 -7.84 4.63 -9.11
CA VAL A 65 -7.81 5.97 -8.52
C VAL A 65 -9.23 6.56 -8.48
N ASP A 66 -9.99 6.44 -9.56
CA ASP A 66 -11.35 6.95 -9.64
C ASP A 66 -12.29 6.25 -8.63
N LEU A 67 -12.15 4.93 -8.44
CA LEU A 67 -12.90 4.18 -7.42
C LEU A 67 -12.57 4.66 -6.00
N GLY A 68 -11.28 4.83 -5.69
CA GLY A 68 -10.85 5.32 -4.39
C GLY A 68 -11.27 6.77 -4.14
N ASN A 69 -11.21 7.63 -5.16
CA ASN A 69 -11.68 9.01 -5.07
C ASN A 69 -13.19 9.10 -4.87
N ARG A 70 -13.97 8.26 -5.55
CA ARG A 70 -15.42 8.17 -5.33
C ARG A 70 -15.72 7.77 -3.89
N PHE A 71 -15.05 6.74 -3.37
CA PHE A 71 -15.23 6.33 -1.98
C PHE A 71 -14.88 7.44 -0.98
N ARG A 72 -13.77 8.16 -1.21
CA ARG A 72 -13.36 9.31 -0.39
C ARG A 72 -14.41 10.42 -0.36
N VAL A 73 -15.04 10.71 -1.50
CA VAL A 73 -16.14 11.68 -1.59
C VAL A 73 -17.37 11.18 -0.85
N ASP A 74 -17.82 9.98 -1.15
CA ASP A 74 -19.12 9.46 -0.71
C ASP A 74 -19.17 9.15 0.79
N TYR A 75 -18.04 8.75 1.39
CA TYR A 75 -18.02 8.23 2.76
C TYR A 75 -17.08 8.96 3.71
N LEU A 76 -16.08 9.69 3.19
CA LEU A 76 -14.98 10.23 4.01
C LEU A 76 -14.86 11.75 3.97
N ASN A 77 -15.81 12.46 3.31
CA ASN A 77 -15.78 13.91 3.13
C ASN A 77 -14.42 14.42 2.62
N SER A 78 -13.82 13.69 1.68
CA SER A 78 -12.41 13.84 1.28
C SER A 78 -12.29 14.05 -0.22
N THR A 79 -11.53 15.07 -0.64
CA THR A 79 -11.19 15.36 -2.04
C THR A 79 -9.79 15.93 -2.13
N ASP A 80 -9.11 15.75 -3.26
CA ASP A 80 -7.73 16.24 -3.41
C ASP A 80 -7.56 17.74 -3.23
N LEU A 81 -8.60 18.52 -3.56
CA LEU A 81 -8.60 19.97 -3.40
C LEU A 81 -8.68 20.37 -1.92
N ILE A 82 -9.62 19.78 -1.17
CA ILE A 82 -9.82 20.07 0.27
C ILE A 82 -8.63 19.54 1.08
N ASP A 83 -8.15 18.34 0.73
CA ASP A 83 -7.10 17.61 1.45
C ASP A 83 -5.68 18.08 1.08
N ARG A 84 -5.56 18.95 0.07
CA ARG A 84 -4.29 19.43 -0.50
C ARG A 84 -3.39 18.31 -1.01
N THR A 85 -3.99 17.26 -1.58
CA THR A 85 -3.31 16.06 -2.10
C THR A 85 -3.26 15.97 -3.62
N VAL A 86 -3.61 17.04 -4.35
CA VAL A 86 -3.59 17.05 -5.84
C VAL A 86 -2.25 16.53 -6.36
N LEU A 87 -2.31 15.51 -7.21
CA LEU A 87 -1.16 15.01 -7.94
C LEU A 87 -1.21 15.54 -9.37
N ILE A 88 -0.05 15.90 -9.92
CA ILE A 88 0.05 16.22 -11.35
C ILE A 88 0.29 14.94 -12.15
N ASP A 89 -0.17 14.92 -13.41
CA ASP A 89 -0.09 13.74 -14.27
C ASP A 89 1.35 13.32 -14.55
N ASP A 90 2.19 14.29 -14.93
CA ASP A 90 3.61 14.07 -15.13
C ASP A 90 4.32 14.00 -13.77
N TRP A 91 4.41 12.79 -13.24
CA TRP A 91 5.04 12.53 -11.95
C TRP A 91 6.47 13.08 -11.88
N THR A 92 7.19 13.20 -13.00
CA THR A 92 8.59 13.68 -13.02
C THR A 92 8.70 15.14 -12.60
N LYS A 93 7.69 15.94 -12.91
CA LYS A 93 7.60 17.37 -12.58
C LYS A 93 7.08 17.61 -11.16
N MET A 94 6.56 16.57 -10.50
CA MET A 94 5.91 16.72 -9.20
C MET A 94 6.96 16.97 -8.11
N LYS A 95 6.92 18.17 -7.51
CA LYS A 95 7.73 18.54 -6.35
C LYS A 95 6.80 18.97 -5.22
N ARG A 96 7.02 18.42 -4.03
CA ARG A 96 6.28 18.77 -2.81
C ARG A 96 7.27 18.94 -1.67
N HIS A 97 7.01 19.88 -0.79
CA HIS A 97 7.70 19.98 0.48
C HIS A 97 6.99 19.13 1.52
N HIS A 98 7.74 18.71 2.55
CA HIS A 98 7.15 18.02 3.69
C HIS A 98 6.02 18.88 4.30
N SER A 99 4.96 18.24 4.79
CA SER A 99 3.80 18.88 5.43
C SER A 99 2.92 19.78 4.52
N GLN A 100 3.06 19.71 3.19
CA GLN A 100 2.15 20.42 2.29
C GLN A 100 0.78 19.75 2.11
N ALA A 101 0.74 18.42 2.19
CA ALA A 101 -0.49 17.64 2.16
C ALA A 101 -1.15 17.67 3.55
N MET A 102 -2.48 17.87 3.58
CA MET A 102 -3.27 17.85 4.81
C MET A 102 -3.92 16.48 5.05
N GLY A 103 -4.41 15.84 3.98
CA GLY A 103 -5.19 14.61 4.07
C GLY A 103 -6.64 14.85 4.48
N GLY A 104 -7.52 13.92 4.09
CA GLY A 104 -8.95 13.99 4.38
C GLY A 104 -9.27 13.86 5.86
N PRO A 105 -10.47 14.26 6.30
CA PRO A 105 -10.85 14.33 7.71
C PRO A 105 -11.17 12.94 8.33
N TYR A 106 -10.26 11.98 8.15
CA TYR A 106 -10.34 10.62 8.66
C TYR A 106 -8.94 10.07 8.99
N ILE A 107 -8.90 9.03 9.83
CA ILE A 107 -7.70 8.22 10.02
C ILE A 107 -7.73 6.99 9.09
N GLY A 108 -6.60 6.66 8.49
CA GLY A 108 -6.41 5.48 7.67
C GLY A 108 -5.67 4.41 8.47
N ILE A 109 -6.20 3.20 8.49
CA ILE A 109 -5.62 2.09 9.23
C ILE A 109 -5.42 0.92 8.28
N HIS A 110 -4.22 0.34 8.29
CA HIS A 110 -4.01 -0.98 7.72
C HIS A 110 -3.87 -2.01 8.84
N LEU A 111 -4.87 -2.88 8.97
CA LEU A 111 -4.92 -3.96 9.96
C LEU A 111 -4.77 -5.31 9.26
N ARG A 112 -3.56 -5.87 9.29
CA ARG A 112 -3.24 -7.21 8.75
C ARG A 112 -3.49 -8.26 9.81
N ARG A 113 -4.34 -9.24 9.52
CA ARG A 113 -4.76 -10.29 10.46
C ARG A 113 -4.39 -11.70 10.02
N ARG A 114 -5.07 -12.28 9.04
CA ARG A 114 -5.06 -13.71 8.67
C ARG A 114 -3.79 -14.50 9.05
N ASP A 115 -2.81 -14.58 8.16
CA ASP A 115 -1.57 -15.33 8.35
C ASP A 115 -0.70 -14.73 9.46
N TYR A 116 -0.83 -13.42 9.69
CA TYR A 116 -0.09 -12.66 10.69
C TYR A 116 -0.43 -13.05 12.13
N ILE A 117 -1.69 -13.40 12.43
CA ILE A 117 -2.09 -13.87 13.77
C ILE A 117 -1.29 -15.13 14.15
N LYS A 118 -1.09 -16.05 13.19
CA LYS A 118 -0.37 -17.31 13.44
C LYS A 118 1.14 -17.11 13.41
N ALA A 119 1.66 -16.36 12.43
CA ALA A 119 3.09 -16.18 12.24
C ALA A 119 3.72 -15.16 13.21
N ARG A 120 2.93 -14.20 13.72
CA ARG A 120 3.42 -13.02 14.47
C ARG A 120 2.46 -12.59 15.60
N PRO A 121 2.04 -13.49 16.51
CA PRO A 121 1.01 -13.19 17.50
C PRO A 121 1.36 -12.03 18.45
N GLY A 122 2.65 -11.79 18.74
CA GLY A 122 3.11 -10.69 19.59
C GLY A 122 3.13 -9.31 18.93
N TYR A 123 2.95 -9.22 17.61
CA TYR A 123 3.09 -7.98 16.84
C TYR A 123 1.78 -7.53 16.15
N VAL A 124 0.69 -8.27 16.37
CA VAL A 124 -0.64 -7.95 15.85
C VAL A 124 -1.54 -7.65 17.04
N PRO A 125 -2.18 -6.47 17.13
CA PRO A 125 -3.06 -6.16 18.25
C PRO A 125 -4.32 -7.05 18.23
N SER A 126 -4.88 -7.31 19.42
CA SER A 126 -6.25 -7.80 19.50
C SER A 126 -7.23 -6.76 18.93
N LEU A 127 -8.44 -7.18 18.55
CA LEU A 127 -9.45 -6.26 18.00
C LEU A 127 -9.81 -5.15 19.00
N GLU A 128 -9.88 -5.48 20.29
CA GLU A 128 -10.07 -4.50 21.37
C GLU A 128 -8.90 -3.50 21.44
N HIS A 129 -7.65 -3.96 21.39
CA HIS A 129 -6.50 -3.05 21.41
C HIS A 129 -6.39 -2.21 20.14
N ALA A 130 -6.78 -2.76 18.98
CA ALA A 130 -6.90 -1.99 17.74
C ALA A 130 -7.97 -0.90 17.88
N ALA A 131 -9.14 -1.21 18.44
CA ALA A 131 -10.20 -0.25 18.72
C ALA A 131 -9.76 0.85 19.71
N ARG A 132 -9.02 0.50 20.77
CA ARG A 132 -8.41 1.49 21.69
C ARG A 132 -7.48 2.45 20.95
N GLN A 133 -6.65 1.95 20.03
CA GLN A 133 -5.77 2.80 19.22
C GLN A 133 -6.56 3.71 18.26
N VAL A 134 -7.61 3.19 17.62
CA VAL A 134 -8.55 3.98 16.80
C VAL A 134 -9.09 5.14 17.62
N CYS A 135 -9.72 4.86 18.76
CA CYS A 135 -10.32 5.86 19.65
C CYS A 135 -9.30 6.90 20.14
N HIS A 136 -8.12 6.45 20.56
CA HIS A 136 -7.05 7.35 20.99
C HIS A 136 -6.68 8.37 19.90
N HIS A 137 -6.52 7.91 18.66
CA HIS A 137 -6.14 8.78 17.56
C HIS A 137 -7.27 9.67 17.05
N LEU A 138 -8.51 9.19 17.02
CA LEU A 138 -9.68 10.03 16.71
C LEU A 138 -9.77 11.21 17.68
N ASN A 139 -9.73 10.95 18.99
CA ASN A 139 -9.78 11.99 20.02
C ASN A 139 -8.60 12.96 19.92
N ARG A 140 -7.37 12.44 19.80
CA ARG A 140 -6.16 13.26 19.73
C ARG A 140 -6.13 14.18 18.51
N LEU A 141 -6.66 13.73 17.38
CA LEU A 141 -6.64 14.47 16.10
C LEU A 141 -7.92 15.28 15.86
N ASN A 142 -8.90 15.22 16.78
CA ASN A 142 -10.23 15.78 16.62
C ASN A 142 -10.88 15.34 15.30
N LEU A 143 -10.84 14.03 15.04
CA LEU A 143 -11.43 13.36 13.88
C LEU A 143 -12.53 12.42 14.32
N SER A 144 -13.48 12.15 13.44
CA SER A 144 -14.61 11.27 13.73
C SER A 144 -14.71 10.07 12.79
N LEU A 145 -13.98 10.06 11.66
CA LEU A 145 -14.09 9.03 10.63
C LEU A 145 -12.83 8.15 10.60
N THR A 146 -13.02 6.86 10.38
CA THR A 146 -11.94 5.87 10.23
C THR A 146 -12.16 5.06 8.97
N PHE A 147 -11.10 4.87 8.18
CA PHE A 147 -11.05 3.88 7.11
C PHE A 147 -10.10 2.74 7.48
N ILE A 148 -10.54 1.50 7.31
CA ILE A 148 -9.74 0.30 7.60
C ILE A 148 -9.53 -0.51 6.33
N ALA A 149 -8.27 -0.56 5.87
CA ALA A 149 -7.77 -1.56 4.94
C ALA A 149 -7.41 -2.83 5.73
N THR A 150 -8.01 -3.96 5.39
CA THR A 150 -7.82 -5.21 6.14
C THR A 150 -8.14 -6.44 5.30
N ASP A 151 -7.50 -7.55 5.66
CA ASP A 151 -7.81 -8.89 5.19
C ASP A 151 -8.71 -9.69 6.16
N ALA A 152 -9.10 -9.08 7.29
CA ALA A 152 -10.07 -9.64 8.22
C ALA A 152 -11.45 -9.84 7.58
N ASP A 153 -12.21 -10.81 8.09
CA ASP A 153 -13.61 -11.00 7.69
C ASP A 153 -14.56 -9.97 8.33
N GLU A 154 -15.83 -9.95 7.90
CA GLU A 154 -16.77 -8.95 8.38
C GLU A 154 -17.11 -9.11 9.87
N ASN A 155 -17.07 -10.34 10.42
CA ASN A 155 -17.33 -10.57 11.84
C ASN A 155 -16.21 -9.96 12.71
N GLU A 156 -14.95 -10.08 12.29
CA GLU A 156 -13.83 -9.44 12.98
C GLU A 156 -13.93 -7.91 12.92
N ILE A 157 -14.38 -7.36 11.79
CA ILE A 157 -14.58 -5.91 11.65
C ILE A 157 -15.76 -5.43 12.49
N ASP A 158 -16.87 -6.16 12.54
CA ASP A 158 -18.00 -5.84 13.41
C ASP A 158 -17.63 -5.90 14.88
N THR A 159 -16.80 -6.87 15.28
CA THR A 159 -16.24 -6.94 16.63
C THR A 159 -15.39 -5.72 16.95
N LEU A 160 -14.53 -5.27 16.02
CA LEU A 160 -13.74 -4.04 16.19
C LEU A 160 -14.65 -2.81 16.31
N ARG A 161 -15.70 -2.71 15.49
CA ARG A 161 -16.69 -1.63 15.54
C ARG A 161 -17.40 -1.58 16.90
N GLN A 162 -17.81 -2.73 17.43
CA GLN A 162 -18.44 -2.84 18.75
C GLN A 162 -17.51 -2.36 19.87
N HIS A 163 -16.24 -2.78 19.86
CA HIS A 163 -15.26 -2.30 20.84
C HIS A 163 -15.03 -0.79 20.73
N ALA A 164 -14.88 -0.25 19.52
CA ALA A 164 -14.69 1.19 19.33
C ALA A 164 -15.91 1.99 19.81
N HIS A 165 -17.12 1.50 19.55
CA HIS A 165 -18.36 2.12 20.02
C HIS A 165 -18.42 2.20 21.54
N GLN A 166 -18.03 1.13 22.24
CA GLN A 166 -17.98 1.10 23.70
C GLN A 166 -16.93 2.04 24.30
N LEU A 167 -15.82 2.28 23.59
CA LEU A 167 -14.64 2.98 24.13
C LEU A 167 -14.67 4.50 23.92
N CYS A 168 -15.23 4.99 22.81
CA CYS A 168 -15.19 6.42 22.49
C CYS A 168 -16.46 6.96 21.84
N GLU A 169 -17.60 6.29 22.07
CA GLU A 169 -18.93 6.69 21.55
C GLU A 169 -18.98 6.87 20.02
N THR A 170 -17.97 6.36 19.30
CA THR A 170 -17.93 6.37 17.85
C THR A 170 -19.09 5.49 17.36
N SER A 171 -19.97 6.03 16.54
CA SER A 171 -21.01 5.23 15.91
C SER A 171 -20.34 4.19 15.00
N SER A 172 -20.85 2.96 14.95
CA SER A 172 -20.40 1.95 13.97
C SER A 172 -20.41 2.49 12.53
N ASN A 173 -21.27 3.47 12.25
CA ASN A 173 -21.37 4.20 10.98
C ASN A 173 -20.20 5.16 10.70
N GLN A 174 -19.16 5.17 11.52
CA GLN A 174 -17.97 6.01 11.34
C GLN A 174 -16.69 5.21 11.02
N ILE A 175 -16.80 3.87 10.94
CA ILE A 175 -15.68 2.98 10.60
C ILE A 175 -16.00 2.25 9.29
N TYR A 176 -15.30 2.68 8.24
CA TYR A 176 -15.53 2.23 6.87
C TYR A 176 -14.49 1.22 6.41
N THR A 177 -14.92 0.31 5.55
CA THR A 177 -14.06 -0.60 4.79
C THR A 177 -14.49 -0.55 3.32
N TYR A 178 -13.54 -0.70 2.38
CA TYR A 178 -13.90 -0.80 0.97
C TYR A 178 -14.37 -2.23 0.65
N ARG A 179 -15.61 -2.33 0.18
CA ARG A 179 -16.28 -3.58 -0.21
C ARG A 179 -16.93 -3.37 -1.59
N PRO A 180 -16.19 -3.57 -2.69
CA PRO A 180 -16.78 -3.47 -4.02
C PRO A 180 -17.85 -4.54 -4.22
N ASN A 181 -18.87 -4.25 -5.02
CA ASN A 181 -19.80 -5.28 -5.48
C ASN A 181 -19.09 -6.29 -6.40
N GLU A 182 -19.73 -7.45 -6.62
CA GLU A 182 -19.17 -8.56 -7.40
C GLU A 182 -18.69 -8.10 -8.78
N LYS A 183 -19.49 -7.32 -9.51
CA LYS A 183 -19.13 -6.81 -10.83
C LYS A 183 -17.85 -5.95 -10.79
N ILE A 184 -17.70 -5.07 -9.80
CA ILE A 184 -16.48 -4.26 -9.66
C ILE A 184 -15.31 -5.18 -9.31
N LEU A 185 -15.50 -6.13 -8.39
CA LEU A 185 -14.47 -7.06 -7.95
C LEU A 185 -13.96 -7.97 -9.09
N GLU A 186 -14.85 -8.49 -9.93
CA GLU A 186 -14.49 -9.28 -11.12
C GLU A 186 -13.63 -8.48 -12.11
N ASN A 187 -13.86 -7.17 -12.21
CA ASN A 187 -13.11 -6.30 -13.11
C ASN A 187 -11.73 -5.90 -12.57
N ILE A 188 -11.62 -5.63 -11.27
CA ILE A 188 -10.38 -5.12 -10.66
C ILE A 188 -9.54 -6.21 -9.98
N LEU A 189 -10.14 -7.37 -9.73
CA LEU A 189 -9.59 -8.49 -8.97
C LEU A 189 -9.13 -8.08 -7.55
N ASP A 190 -8.61 -9.03 -6.79
CA ASP A 190 -8.12 -8.76 -5.43
C ASP A 190 -6.97 -7.73 -5.40
N GLY A 191 -6.10 -7.76 -6.41
CA GLY A 191 -5.00 -6.81 -6.56
C GLY A 191 -5.48 -5.37 -6.76
N GLY A 192 -6.54 -5.17 -7.56
CA GLY A 192 -7.13 -3.85 -7.75
C GLY A 192 -7.86 -3.36 -6.50
N LYS A 193 -8.58 -4.24 -5.80
CA LYS A 193 -9.17 -3.90 -4.48
C LYS A 193 -8.08 -3.44 -3.50
N ALA A 194 -6.97 -4.18 -3.42
CA ALA A 194 -5.83 -3.84 -2.58
C ALA A 194 -5.23 -2.46 -2.92
N ILE A 195 -5.15 -2.10 -4.20
CA ILE A 195 -4.72 -0.76 -4.63
C ILE A 195 -5.70 0.32 -4.19
N VAL A 196 -7.01 0.08 -4.28
CA VAL A 196 -8.03 1.04 -3.82
C VAL A 196 -7.91 1.25 -2.30
N ASP A 197 -7.74 0.17 -1.53
CA ASP A 197 -7.49 0.25 -0.08
C ASP A 197 -6.23 1.07 0.23
N GLN A 198 -5.11 0.83 -0.48
CA GLN A 198 -3.88 1.61 -0.32
C GLN A 198 -4.08 3.09 -0.65
N TRP A 199 -4.79 3.38 -1.74
CA TRP A 199 -5.07 4.74 -2.19
C TRP A 199 -5.87 5.52 -1.15
N ILE A 200 -6.94 4.93 -0.60
CA ILE A 200 -7.75 5.57 0.43
C ILE A 200 -6.91 5.77 1.71
N CYS A 201 -6.12 4.79 2.15
CA CYS A 201 -5.24 4.96 3.30
C CYS A 201 -4.19 6.08 3.11
N ALA A 202 -3.60 6.18 1.92
CA ALA A 202 -2.57 7.19 1.61
C ALA A 202 -3.11 8.64 1.61
N HIS A 203 -4.44 8.83 1.56
CA HIS A 203 -5.09 10.13 1.57
C HIS A 203 -5.66 10.52 2.95
N ALA A 204 -5.50 9.68 3.97
CA ALA A 204 -5.94 10.01 5.32
C ALA A 204 -5.12 11.15 5.94
N ARG A 205 -5.70 11.88 6.88
CA ARG A 205 -4.95 12.87 7.69
C ARG A 205 -3.88 12.24 8.54
N TYR A 206 -4.11 10.99 8.96
CA TYR A 206 -3.15 10.22 9.74
C TYR A 206 -3.26 8.74 9.38
N PHE A 207 -2.13 8.09 9.17
CA PHE A 207 -2.07 6.68 8.79
C PHE A 207 -1.39 5.84 9.88
N ILE A 208 -1.96 4.66 10.15
CA ILE A 208 -1.41 3.65 11.07
C ILE A 208 -1.31 2.33 10.33
N GLY A 209 -0.09 1.79 10.21
CA GLY A 209 0.18 0.54 9.54
C GLY A 209 0.34 -0.65 10.48
N SER A 210 0.22 -1.85 9.93
CA SER A 210 0.63 -3.09 10.61
C SER A 210 2.14 -3.31 10.51
N TYR A 211 2.75 -3.80 11.60
CA TYR A 211 4.19 -4.05 11.74
C TYR A 211 4.71 -5.01 10.67
N GLU A 212 5.83 -4.66 10.02
CA GLU A 212 6.50 -5.41 8.94
C GLU A 212 5.63 -5.80 7.74
N SER A 213 4.45 -5.19 7.60
CA SER A 213 3.62 -5.46 6.44
C SER A 213 4.12 -4.73 5.21
N THR A 214 4.42 -5.53 4.18
CA THR A 214 4.69 -5.08 2.83
C THR A 214 3.56 -4.20 2.27
N PHE A 215 2.31 -4.45 2.64
CA PHE A 215 1.19 -3.60 2.27
C PHE A 215 1.28 -2.21 2.94
N SER A 216 1.60 -2.13 4.24
CA SER A 216 1.85 -0.86 4.94
C SER A 216 2.99 -0.07 4.30
N PHE A 217 4.09 -0.74 3.95
CA PHE A 217 5.26 -0.10 3.31
C PHE A 217 4.96 0.52 1.95
N ARG A 218 3.88 0.11 1.28
CA ARG A 218 3.48 0.68 -0.01
C ARG A 218 2.61 1.92 0.16
N ILE A 219 1.96 2.07 1.31
CA ILE A 219 1.15 3.23 1.68
C ILE A 219 2.04 4.40 2.14
N GLN A 220 3.11 4.09 2.88
CA GLN A 220 4.15 5.03 3.31
C GLN A 220 4.98 5.58 2.14
#